data_AF-A0A0S7ENF0-F1
#
_entry.id   AF-A0A0S7ENF0-F1
#
_cell.length_a   1.000
_cell.length_b   1.000
_cell.length_c   1.000
_cell.angle_alpha   90.00
_cell.angle_beta   90.00
_cell.angle_gamma   90.00
#
_symmetry.space_group_name_H-M   'P 1'
#
loop_
_entity.id
_entity.type
_entity.pdbx_description
1 polymer ?
#
loop_
_entity_poly.entity_id
_entity_poly.type
_entity_poly.pdbx_seq_one_letter_code
_entity_poly.pdbx_strand_id
1 'polypeptide(L)'
;NPDQNVKESQAVNDDYKHSGYTRGHLAPSSHQATMDDRNATFTLTNIVPQTATSNNQDWSKFEQKMSARFKNVCKDKLYVVTGIIPYKSGEHKIKDRVFIPEYIWSAYCCDDNNVGQDQGKYFRTYAAVGRNDPNSGDDVVEKKKSG
;
A
#
# COMPACT_ATOMS: atom_id res chain seq x y z
N ASN A 1 -12.96 5.88 24.09
CA ASN A 1 -11.49 5.98 24.04
C ASN A 1 -10.92 4.58 24.06
N PRO A 2 -9.92 4.28 23.21
CA PRO A 2 -9.17 3.03 23.31
C PRO A 2 -8.44 2.94 24.66
N ASP A 3 -8.17 1.72 25.11
CA ASP A 3 -7.35 1.44 26.29
C ASP A 3 -5.96 2.09 26.15
N GLN A 4 -5.39 2.59 27.26
CA GLN A 4 -4.07 3.21 27.27
C GLN A 4 -2.98 2.27 26.78
N ASN A 5 -3.06 0.97 27.12
CA ASN A 5 -2.10 -0.04 26.66
C ASN A 5 -2.13 -0.21 25.13
N VAL A 6 -3.33 -0.09 24.53
CA VAL A 6 -3.51 -0.11 23.07
C VAL A 6 -2.89 1.14 22.46
N LYS A 7 -3.13 2.30 23.06
CA LYS A 7 -2.54 3.55 22.59
C LYS A 7 -1.00 3.50 22.66
N GLU A 8 -0.39 2.89 23.66
CA GLU A 8 1.07 2.85 23.74
C GLU A 8 1.73 1.88 22.75
N SER A 9 1.03 0.84 22.31
CA SER A 9 1.57 -0.22 21.45
C SER A 9 1.19 -0.12 19.97
N GLN A 10 0.14 0.62 19.62
CA GLN A 10 -0.32 0.76 18.23
C GLN A 10 -0.99 2.12 17.96
N ALA A 11 -1.22 2.38 16.68
CA ALA A 11 -1.97 3.55 16.24
C ALA A 11 -3.43 3.49 16.71
N VAL A 12 -4.00 4.66 17.00
CA VAL A 12 -5.43 4.83 17.30
C VAL A 12 -6.07 5.85 16.38
N ASN A 13 -7.40 5.85 16.25
CA ASN A 13 -8.10 6.78 15.35
C ASN A 13 -7.79 8.25 15.67
N ASP A 14 -7.57 8.57 16.94
CA ASP A 14 -7.20 9.92 17.37
C ASP A 14 -5.87 10.36 16.79
N ASP A 15 -4.93 9.46 16.48
CA ASP A 15 -3.65 9.82 15.86
C ASP A 15 -3.86 10.44 14.48
N TYR A 16 -4.86 9.97 13.72
CA TYR A 16 -5.19 10.45 12.36
C TYR A 16 -6.11 11.67 12.34
N LYS A 17 -6.86 11.93 13.42
CA LYS A 17 -7.80 13.05 13.46
C LYS A 17 -7.05 14.39 13.41
N HIS A 18 -7.36 15.22 12.41
CA HIS A 18 -6.70 16.51 12.15
C HIS A 18 -5.18 16.43 11.91
N SER A 19 -4.64 15.27 11.50
CA SER A 19 -3.21 15.12 11.24
C SER A 19 -2.76 15.66 9.88
N GLY A 20 -3.70 15.93 8.97
CA GLY A 20 -3.42 16.22 7.56
C GLY A 20 -3.22 14.98 6.68
N TYR A 21 -3.21 13.78 7.29
CA TYR A 21 -3.06 12.50 6.59
C TYR A 21 -4.36 11.70 6.59
N THR A 22 -4.56 10.94 5.52
CA THR A 22 -5.63 9.95 5.41
C THR A 22 -5.17 8.59 5.94
N ARG A 23 -6.13 7.67 6.11
CA ARG A 23 -5.89 6.27 6.48
C ARG A 23 -5.69 5.45 5.20
N GLY A 24 -4.44 5.27 4.79
CA GLY A 24 -4.06 4.49 3.61
C GLY A 24 -4.01 3.00 3.92
N HIS A 25 -4.70 2.17 3.13
CA HIS A 25 -4.73 0.73 3.31
C HIS A 25 -3.49 0.07 2.68
N LEU A 26 -2.88 -0.91 3.37
CA LEU A 26 -1.85 -1.77 2.76
C LEU A 26 -2.49 -2.95 2.02
N ALA A 27 -3.42 -3.65 2.67
CA ALA A 27 -4.34 -4.58 2.04
C ALA A 27 -5.63 -3.83 1.68
N PRO A 28 -5.95 -3.63 0.38
CA PRO A 28 -7.11 -2.84 -0.02
C PRO A 28 -8.42 -3.59 0.23
N SER A 29 -9.42 -2.88 0.75
CA SER A 29 -10.77 -3.43 0.94
C SER A 29 -11.39 -3.90 -0.39
N SER A 30 -11.11 -3.18 -1.48
CA SER A 30 -11.61 -3.51 -2.83
C SER A 30 -11.09 -4.84 -3.39
N HIS A 31 -10.01 -5.40 -2.82
CA HIS A 31 -9.47 -6.69 -3.21
C HIS A 31 -10.13 -7.86 -2.47
N GLN A 32 -10.91 -7.58 -1.42
CA GLN A 32 -11.55 -8.59 -0.59
C GLN A 32 -12.94 -8.98 -1.13
N ALA A 33 -13.26 -10.27 -1.04
CA ALA A 33 -14.49 -10.86 -1.59
C ALA A 33 -15.69 -10.65 -0.67
N THR A 34 -15.53 -10.89 0.63
CA THR A 34 -16.64 -10.84 1.61
C THR A 34 -16.67 -9.52 2.37
N MET A 35 -17.80 -9.20 2.99
CA MET A 35 -17.92 -8.01 3.84
C MET A 35 -17.04 -8.11 5.09
N ASP A 36 -16.91 -9.30 5.67
CA ASP A 36 -16.09 -9.50 6.88
C ASP A 36 -14.61 -9.30 6.58
N ASP A 37 -14.12 -9.83 5.45
CA ASP A 37 -12.75 -9.60 5.00
C ASP A 37 -12.50 -8.11 4.73
N ARG A 38 -13.48 -7.42 4.11
CA ARG A 38 -13.42 -5.97 3.91
C ARG A 38 -13.34 -5.21 5.22
N ASN A 39 -14.14 -5.58 6.21
CA ASN A 39 -14.13 -4.94 7.52
C ASN A 39 -12.79 -5.12 8.22
N ALA A 40 -12.16 -6.30 8.09
CA ALA A 40 -10.85 -6.57 8.67
C ALA A 40 -9.75 -5.64 8.12
N THR A 41 -9.85 -5.19 6.86
CA THR A 41 -8.84 -4.26 6.29
C THR A 41 -8.86 -2.86 6.91
N PHE A 42 -9.92 -2.47 7.62
CA PHE A 42 -10.02 -1.17 8.29
C PHE A 42 -9.33 -1.12 9.67
N THR A 43 -8.76 -2.24 10.12
CA THR A 43 -7.94 -2.27 11.34
C THR A 43 -6.69 -1.41 11.18
N LEU A 44 -6.28 -0.68 12.22
CA LEU A 44 -5.14 0.24 12.12
C LEU A 44 -3.79 -0.47 11.96
N THR A 45 -3.73 -1.78 12.20
CA THR A 45 -2.57 -2.63 11.86
C THR A 45 -2.36 -2.79 10.35
N ASN A 46 -3.37 -2.46 9.53
CA ASN A 46 -3.31 -2.45 8.07
C ASN A 46 -3.25 -1.01 7.48
N ILE A 47 -3.15 0.01 8.33
CA ILE A 47 -3.26 1.42 7.93
C ILE A 47 -1.95 2.17 8.14
N VAL A 48 -1.58 3.00 7.15
CA VAL A 48 -0.47 3.95 7.24
C VAL A 48 -0.95 5.38 6.98
N PRO A 49 -0.26 6.41 7.53
CA PRO A 49 -0.52 7.80 7.15
C PRO A 49 -0.22 8.01 5.67
N GLN A 50 -1.25 8.28 4.87
CA GLN A 50 -1.09 8.50 3.43
C GLN A 50 -1.64 9.87 3.03
N THR A 51 -0.95 10.60 2.16
CA THR A 51 -1.45 11.89 1.66
C THR A 51 -2.73 11.67 0.85
N ALA A 52 -3.65 12.65 0.88
CA ALA A 52 -4.93 12.53 0.19
C ALA A 52 -4.76 12.35 -1.33
N THR A 53 -3.76 13.01 -1.93
CA THR A 53 -3.44 12.85 -3.35
C THR A 53 -2.94 11.44 -3.66
N SER A 54 -2.00 10.93 -2.87
CA SER A 54 -1.50 9.55 -3.05
C SER A 54 -2.64 8.54 -2.86
N ASN A 55 -3.38 8.60 -1.75
CA ASN A 55 -4.41 7.61 -1.42
C ASN A 55 -5.60 7.65 -2.39
N ASN A 56 -6.21 8.82 -2.57
CA ASN A 56 -7.49 8.93 -3.28
C ASN A 56 -7.33 9.00 -4.80
N GLN A 57 -6.12 9.25 -5.31
CA GLN A 57 -5.89 9.43 -6.74
C GLN A 57 -4.89 8.39 -7.25
N ASP A 58 -3.59 8.60 -7.03
CA ASP A 58 -2.56 7.85 -7.75
C ASP A 58 -2.52 6.38 -7.34
N TRP A 59 -2.53 6.12 -6.04
CA TRP A 59 -2.52 4.76 -5.49
C TRP A 59 -3.85 4.05 -5.71
N SER A 60 -4.98 4.73 -5.51
CA SER A 60 -6.31 4.15 -5.81
C SER A 60 -6.46 3.74 -7.28
N LYS A 61 -5.97 4.54 -8.23
CA LYS A 61 -5.94 4.17 -9.66
C LYS A 61 -5.06 2.93 -9.89
N PHE A 62 -3.91 2.84 -9.22
CA PHE A 62 -3.05 1.68 -9.28
C PHE A 62 -3.75 0.42 -8.75
N GLU A 63 -4.36 0.48 -7.57
CA GLU A 63 -5.10 -0.65 -6.95
C GLU A 63 -6.26 -1.14 -7.83
N GLN A 64 -7.02 -0.21 -8.43
CA GLN A 64 -8.11 -0.53 -9.35
C GLN A 64 -7.60 -1.21 -10.61
N LYS A 65 -6.51 -0.70 -11.20
CA LYS A 65 -5.87 -1.32 -12.39
C LYS A 65 -5.37 -2.72 -12.08
N MET A 66 -4.75 -2.91 -10.91
CA MET A 66 -4.28 -4.22 -10.47
C MET A 66 -5.45 -5.20 -10.25
N SER A 67 -6.50 -4.77 -9.55
CA SER A 67 -7.71 -5.59 -9.36
C SER A 67 -8.33 -6.03 -10.69
N ALA A 68 -8.44 -5.13 -11.66
CA ALA A 68 -8.95 -5.45 -13.00
C ALA A 68 -8.05 -6.45 -13.73
N ARG A 69 -6.72 -6.28 -13.63
CA ARG A 69 -5.74 -7.19 -14.23
C ARG A 69 -5.79 -8.58 -13.61
N PHE A 70 -5.86 -8.67 -12.28
CA PHE A 70 -5.87 -9.95 -11.56
C PHE A 70 -7.01 -10.86 -12.00
N LYS A 71 -8.22 -10.30 -12.17
CA LYS A 71 -9.39 -11.04 -12.68
C LYS A 71 -9.15 -11.71 -14.05
N ASN A 72 -8.29 -11.09 -14.87
CA ASN A 72 -8.02 -11.57 -16.23
C ASN A 72 -6.81 -12.51 -16.30
N VAL A 73 -5.76 -12.24 -15.52
CA VAL A 73 -4.44 -12.86 -15.68
C VAL A 73 -4.22 -14.06 -14.76
N CYS A 74 -4.74 -14.02 -13.54
CA CYS A 74 -4.42 -15.01 -12.52
C CYS A 74 -5.70 -15.73 -12.13
N LYS A 75 -5.85 -16.99 -12.56
CA LYS A 75 -7.10 -17.76 -12.43
C LYS A 75 -7.14 -18.56 -11.14
N ASP A 76 -5.98 -19.02 -10.69
CA ASP A 76 -5.88 -19.84 -9.48
C ASP A 76 -5.52 -19.02 -8.24
N LYS A 77 -4.21 -18.77 -8.01
CA LYS A 77 -3.72 -18.11 -6.80
C LYS A 77 -2.93 -16.85 -7.11
N LEU A 78 -3.28 -15.78 -6.42
CA LEU A 78 -2.57 -14.51 -6.42
C LEU A 78 -2.09 -14.20 -5.01
N TYR A 79 -0.81 -13.92 -4.88
CA TYR A 79 -0.22 -13.37 -3.67
C TYR A 79 0.12 -11.91 -3.92
N VAL A 80 -0.28 -11.03 -3.00
CA VAL A 80 0.05 -9.60 -3.03
C VAL A 80 0.68 -9.25 -1.70
N VAL A 81 1.82 -8.55 -1.76
CA VAL A 81 2.48 -7.97 -0.60
C VAL A 81 2.57 -6.47 -0.83
N THR A 82 2.05 -5.71 0.12
CA THR A 82 2.14 -4.25 0.11
C THR A 82 2.87 -3.83 1.37
N GLY A 83 3.76 -2.85 1.22
CA GLY A 83 4.52 -2.31 2.33
C GLY A 83 4.87 -0.85 2.11
N ILE A 84 5.69 -0.33 3.02
CA ILE A 84 6.12 1.07 2.99
C ILE A 84 7.63 1.19 3.00
N ILE A 85 8.10 2.37 2.60
CA ILE A 85 9.50 2.78 2.73
C ILE A 85 9.51 4.07 3.55
N PRO A 86 10.20 4.11 4.70
CA PRO A 86 10.33 5.33 5.49
C PRO A 86 11.28 6.33 4.82
N TYR A 87 11.26 7.57 5.30
CA TYR A 87 12.28 8.56 4.93
C TYR A 87 13.67 8.10 5.35
N LYS A 88 14.68 8.36 4.52
CA LYS A 88 16.09 8.01 4.82
C LYS A 88 16.63 8.72 6.07
N SER A 89 16.17 9.94 6.31
CA SER A 89 16.62 10.78 7.41
C SER A 89 15.47 11.58 7.99
N GLY A 90 15.50 11.81 9.30
CA GLY A 90 14.44 12.52 10.01
C GLY A 90 13.29 11.59 10.39
N GLU A 91 12.66 11.89 11.52
CA GLU A 91 11.44 11.21 11.92
C GLU A 91 10.23 12.01 11.44
N HIS A 92 9.47 11.42 10.52
CA HIS A 92 8.20 11.98 10.07
C HIS A 92 7.09 11.21 10.76
N LYS A 93 6.36 11.85 11.68
CA LYS A 93 5.31 11.22 12.47
C LYS A 93 4.06 12.10 12.55
N ILE A 94 2.89 11.48 12.56
CA ILE A 94 1.68 12.15 13.03
C ILE A 94 1.62 12.06 14.56
N LYS A 95 1.48 13.23 15.20
CA LYS A 95 1.38 13.38 16.67
C LYS A 95 2.47 12.63 17.44
N ASP A 96 3.70 12.61 16.90
CA ASP A 96 4.88 11.94 17.44
C ASP A 96 4.72 10.44 17.74
N ARG A 97 3.72 9.79 17.12
CA ARG A 97 3.33 8.41 17.47
C ARG A 97 3.33 7.45 16.30
N VAL A 98 2.85 7.87 15.12
CA VAL A 98 2.72 6.99 13.95
C VAL A 98 3.59 7.51 12.83
N PHE A 99 4.53 6.69 12.36
CA PHE A 99 5.44 7.06 11.28
C PHE A 99 4.70 7.28 9.96
N ILE A 100 5.07 8.36 9.28
CA ILE A 100 4.63 8.70 7.94
C ILE A 100 5.64 8.09 6.96
N PRO A 101 5.21 7.19 6.07
CA PRO A 101 6.09 6.63 5.06
C PRO A 101 6.37 7.64 3.94
N GLU A 102 7.54 7.54 3.32
CA GLU A 102 7.91 8.33 2.15
C GLU A 102 7.31 7.72 0.87
N TYR A 103 7.33 6.38 0.79
CA TYR A 103 6.80 5.62 -0.34
C TYR A 103 5.95 4.44 0.12
N ILE A 104 5.09 3.98 -0.79
CA ILE A 104 4.31 2.74 -0.67
C ILE A 104 4.71 1.85 -1.83
N TRP A 105 4.93 0.57 -1.58
CA TRP A 105 5.25 -0.40 -2.63
C TRP A 105 4.29 -1.57 -2.58
N SER A 106 4.06 -2.17 -3.74
CA SER A 106 3.28 -3.41 -3.85
C SER A 106 3.95 -4.34 -4.85
N ALA A 107 4.03 -5.61 -4.50
CA ALA A 107 4.50 -6.69 -5.36
C ALA A 107 3.47 -7.81 -5.38
N TYR A 108 3.29 -8.45 -6.54
CA TYR A 108 2.42 -9.60 -6.66
C TYR A 108 3.09 -10.76 -7.39
N CYS A 109 2.62 -11.96 -7.08
CA CYS A 109 2.99 -13.21 -7.74
C CYS A 109 1.72 -14.03 -8.00
N CYS A 110 1.60 -14.56 -9.22
CA CYS A 110 0.57 -15.50 -9.61
C CYS A 110 1.17 -16.90 -9.67
N ASP A 111 0.67 -17.75 -8.78
CA ASP A 111 1.04 -19.16 -8.66
C ASP A 111 0.05 -19.99 -9.49
N ASP A 112 0.09 -19.75 -10.79
CA ASP A 112 -0.78 -20.35 -11.79
C ASP A 112 0.10 -20.87 -12.93
N ASN A 113 -0.08 -22.14 -13.31
CA ASN A 113 0.63 -22.75 -14.43
C ASN A 113 0.01 -22.37 -15.79
N ASN A 114 -1.20 -21.79 -15.78
CA ASN A 114 -1.99 -21.36 -16.92
C ASN A 114 -2.27 -19.85 -16.86
N VAL A 115 -1.22 -19.04 -16.62
CA VAL A 115 -1.34 -17.57 -16.59
C VAL A 115 -1.95 -17.06 -17.90
N GLY A 116 -3.03 -16.30 -17.80
CA GLY A 116 -3.66 -15.64 -18.95
C GLY A 116 -2.72 -14.59 -19.56
N GLN A 117 -2.85 -14.34 -20.87
CA GLN A 117 -2.08 -13.27 -21.51
C GLN A 117 -2.71 -11.90 -21.23
N ASP A 118 -1.94 -10.96 -20.67
CA ASP A 118 -2.29 -9.52 -20.66
C ASP A 118 -1.54 -8.83 -21.79
N GLN A 119 -2.26 -8.41 -22.85
CA GLN A 119 -1.67 -7.74 -24.02
C GLN A 119 -0.46 -8.49 -24.63
N GLY A 120 -0.51 -9.83 -24.65
CA GLY A 120 0.56 -10.67 -25.18
C GLY A 120 1.81 -10.79 -24.30
N LYS A 121 1.82 -10.26 -23.07
CA LYS A 121 2.94 -10.38 -22.13
C LYS A 121 2.63 -11.35 -20.99
N TYR A 122 3.53 -12.30 -20.76
CA TYR A 122 3.53 -13.18 -19.60
C TYR A 122 3.90 -12.40 -18.35
N PHE A 123 3.06 -12.44 -17.31
CA PHE A 123 3.38 -11.83 -16.02
C PHE A 123 2.98 -12.75 -14.88
N ARG A 124 3.94 -13.56 -14.44
CA ARG A 124 3.82 -14.24 -13.14
C ARG A 124 4.06 -13.28 -11.98
N THR A 125 4.87 -12.25 -12.16
CA THR A 125 5.23 -11.32 -11.08
C THR A 125 5.30 -9.88 -11.56
N TYR A 126 5.09 -8.94 -10.65
CA TYR A 126 5.22 -7.50 -10.91
C TYR A 126 5.40 -6.78 -9.59
N ALA A 127 6.07 -5.62 -9.63
CA ALA A 127 6.14 -4.72 -8.50
C ALA A 127 6.03 -3.27 -8.96
N ALA A 128 5.49 -2.41 -8.09
CA ALA A 128 5.47 -0.98 -8.27
C ALA A 128 5.75 -0.26 -6.96
N VAL A 129 6.29 0.94 -7.08
CA VAL A 129 6.43 1.88 -5.97
C VAL A 129 5.72 3.17 -6.33
N GLY A 130 4.94 3.70 -5.39
CA GLY A 130 4.26 4.98 -5.46
C GLY A 130 4.78 5.92 -4.38
N ARG A 131 4.81 7.22 -4.69
CA ARG A 131 5.16 8.26 -3.73
C ARG A 131 4.00 8.49 -2.77
N ASN A 132 4.31 8.57 -1.47
CA ASN A 132 3.39 9.14 -0.49
C ASN A 132 3.62 10.65 -0.38
N ASP A 133 4.88 11.07 -0.34
CA ASP A 133 5.30 12.46 -0.40
C ASP A 133 5.52 12.89 -1.87
N PRO A 134 4.74 13.85 -2.39
CA PRO A 134 4.88 14.31 -3.77
C PRO A 134 6.25 14.96 -4.06
N ASN A 135 6.96 15.43 -3.03
CA ASN A 135 8.24 16.12 -3.18
C ASN A 135 9.46 15.19 -3.12
N SER A 136 9.27 13.89 -2.83
CA SER A 136 10.38 12.95 -2.79
C SER A 136 11.03 12.78 -4.16
N GLY A 137 12.33 13.12 -4.24
CA GLY A 137 13.10 13.20 -5.47
C GLY A 137 13.94 11.97 -5.80
N ASP A 138 14.15 11.07 -4.84
CA ASP A 138 15.01 9.90 -5.03
C ASP A 138 14.32 8.86 -5.92
N ASP A 139 15.04 8.37 -6.93
CA ASP A 139 14.68 7.15 -7.64
C ASP A 139 14.74 6.00 -6.61
N VAL A 140 13.61 5.34 -6.35
CA VAL A 140 13.52 4.24 -5.36
C VAL A 140 14.40 3.05 -5.75
N VAL A 141 14.76 2.96 -7.03
CA VAL A 141 15.78 2.04 -7.53
C VAL A 141 17.01 2.88 -7.88
N GLU A 142 18.10 2.73 -7.12
CA GLU A 142 19.39 3.29 -7.51
C GLU A 142 19.70 2.83 -8.94
N LYS A 143 19.75 3.76 -9.89
CA LYS A 143 20.31 3.49 -11.21
C LYS A 143 21.78 3.13 -10.99
N LYS A 144 22.12 1.84 -11.02
CA LYS A 144 23.52 1.44 -11.24
C LYS A 144 23.95 2.13 -12.53
N LYS A 145 24.93 3.03 -12.46
CA LYS A 145 25.58 3.56 -13.65
C LYS A 145 26.15 2.36 -14.38
N SER A 146 25.57 2.02 -15.53
CA SER A 146 26.20 1.14 -16.50
C SER A 146 27.51 1.81 -16.89
N GLY A 147 28.64 1.24 -16.46
CA GLY A 147 29.97 1.61 -16.92
C GLY A 147 30.20 1.18 -18.36
#